data_AF-A0A3M0ZMU2-F1
#
_entry.id   AF-A0A3M0ZMU2-F1
#
_cell.length_a   1.000
_cell.length_b   1.000
_cell.length_c   1.000
_cell.angle_alpha   90.00
_cell.angle_beta   90.00
_cell.angle_gamma   90.00
#
_symmetry.space_group_name_H-M   'P 1'
#
loop_
_entity.id
_entity.type
_entity.pdbx_description
1 polymer ?
#
loop_
_entity_poly.entity_id
_entity_poly.type
_entity_poly.pdbx_seq_one_letter_code
_entity_poly.pdbx_strand_id
1 'polypeptide(L)'
;MLDVEPPQAWKAARTPAGSPPQRWWEQLGEPRLTALIEEALAHNRSLQATAARIAEAAAEARRARGARFPELAAGATGTRQRRNFVGFGDVFGAGRGGVLSTTFNQFGVSLDVSWELDLWGRLAAADRAAHAELSAARAELDAARLSLAGQTAKAWLAAVEASEQLALAEQTVANYEATAERVAERYRRGIGSPADVRLARAELAEARALLELRRRQADGARRQLE
;
A
#
# COMPACT_ATOMS: atom_id res chain seq x y z
N MET A 1 -4.86 25.27 3.05
CA MET A 1 -5.19 24.42 4.21
C MET A 1 -6.59 24.81 4.64
N LEU A 2 -7.54 23.88 4.72
CA LEU A 2 -8.85 24.19 5.28
C LEU A 2 -8.67 24.19 6.80
N ASP A 3 -8.67 25.36 7.43
CA ASP A 3 -8.73 25.51 8.88
C ASP A 3 -10.13 25.11 9.34
N VAL A 4 -10.34 23.80 9.44
CA VAL A 4 -11.55 23.25 10.06
C VAL A 4 -11.23 23.11 11.53
N GLU A 5 -11.71 24.06 12.33
CA GLU A 5 -11.56 24.00 13.78
C GLU A 5 -12.48 22.88 14.32
N PRO A 6 -11.93 21.78 14.85
CA PRO A 6 -12.75 20.69 15.37
C PRO A 6 -13.44 21.13 16.68
N PRO A 7 -14.57 20.52 17.04
CA PRO A 7 -15.22 20.82 18.31
C PRO A 7 -14.29 20.47 19.48
N GLN A 8 -14.31 21.28 20.54
CA GLN A 8 -13.50 21.07 21.74
C GLN A 8 -13.79 19.72 22.44
N ALA A 9 -14.98 19.14 22.21
CA ALA A 9 -15.35 17.84 22.71
C ALA A 9 -16.29 17.08 21.75
N TRP A 10 -16.08 15.77 21.64
CA TRP A 10 -17.01 14.87 20.95
C TRP A 10 -18.19 14.53 21.86
N LYS A 11 -19.43 14.66 21.37
CA LYS A 11 -20.65 14.35 22.14
C LYS A 11 -20.72 12.90 22.64
N ALA A 12 -20.03 11.97 21.98
CA ALA A 12 -20.02 10.54 22.30
C ALA A 12 -18.89 10.10 23.25
N ALA A 13 -18.14 11.02 23.86
CA ALA A 13 -16.93 10.70 24.61
C ALA A 13 -17.22 10.03 25.97
N ARG A 14 -17.34 8.70 25.98
CA ARG A 14 -16.66 7.88 27.00
C ARG A 14 -15.29 7.47 26.44
N THR A 15 -14.46 8.45 26.12
CA THR A 15 -13.07 8.16 25.73
C THR A 15 -12.29 7.93 27.02
N PRO A 16 -11.63 6.78 27.21
CA PRO A 16 -10.60 6.67 28.23
C PRO A 16 -9.60 7.81 28.02
N ALA A 17 -9.19 8.49 29.09
CA ALA A 17 -8.17 9.52 28.98
C ALA A 17 -6.85 8.88 28.50
N GLY A 18 -6.29 9.39 27.40
CA GLY A 18 -4.99 8.96 26.87
C GLY A 18 -5.01 8.59 25.40
N SER A 19 -3.81 8.41 24.82
CA SER A 19 -3.67 7.82 23.48
C SER A 19 -4.09 6.35 23.52
N PRO A 20 -4.82 5.85 22.51
CA PRO A 20 -5.13 4.44 22.43
C PRO A 20 -3.83 3.63 22.43
N PRO A 21 -3.79 2.47 23.12
CA PRO A 21 -2.59 1.64 23.14
C PRO A 21 -2.23 1.21 21.72
N GLN A 22 -0.93 1.06 21.44
CA GLN A 22 -0.45 0.64 20.12
C GLN A 22 -1.10 -0.66 19.65
N ARG A 23 -1.35 -1.61 20.56
CA ARG A 23 -2.03 -2.89 20.32
C ARG A 23 -3.48 -2.87 20.80
N TRP A 24 -4.26 -1.90 20.33
CA TRP A 24 -5.66 -1.70 20.74
C TRP A 24 -6.54 -2.95 20.59
N TRP A 25 -6.22 -3.83 19.63
CA TRP A 25 -6.96 -5.07 19.38
C TRP A 25 -6.85 -6.10 20.51
N GLU A 26 -5.84 -6.02 21.38
CA GLU A 26 -5.71 -6.92 22.54
C GLU A 26 -6.88 -6.77 23.51
N GLN A 27 -7.52 -5.60 23.55
CA GLN A 27 -8.69 -5.34 24.38
C GLN A 27 -9.92 -6.17 23.96
N LEU A 28 -9.92 -6.71 22.73
CA LEU A 28 -10.99 -7.59 22.25
C LEU A 28 -10.90 -8.99 22.86
N GLY A 29 -9.76 -9.36 23.47
CA GLY A 29 -9.61 -10.63 24.19
C GLY A 29 -9.55 -11.88 23.30
N GLU A 30 -9.30 -11.72 21.99
CA GLU A 30 -9.30 -12.80 21.01
C GLU A 30 -7.87 -13.15 20.54
N PRO A 31 -7.24 -14.23 21.05
CA PRO A 31 -5.84 -14.56 20.74
C PRO A 31 -5.61 -14.86 19.25
N ARG A 32 -6.61 -15.43 18.57
CA ARG A 32 -6.54 -15.72 17.13
C ARG A 32 -6.48 -14.45 16.31
N LEU A 33 -7.28 -13.44 16.67
CA LEU A 33 -7.24 -12.12 16.05
C LEU A 33 -5.87 -11.46 16.25
N THR A 34 -5.35 -11.50 17.48
CA THR A 34 -4.01 -10.96 17.79
C THR A 34 -2.93 -11.60 16.92
N ALA A 35 -2.92 -12.93 16.81
CA ALA A 35 -1.94 -13.62 15.97
C ALA A 35 -2.02 -13.18 14.49
N LEU A 36 -3.23 -13.04 13.96
CA LEU A 36 -3.46 -12.64 12.58
C LEU A 36 -3.01 -11.19 12.30
N ILE A 37 -3.26 -10.27 13.25
CA ILE A 37 -2.80 -8.89 13.12
C ILE A 37 -1.27 -8.81 13.16
N GLU A 38 -0.62 -9.55 14.07
CA GLU A 38 0.85 -9.59 14.14
C GLU A 38 1.46 -10.17 12.87
N GLU A 39 0.88 -11.24 12.33
CA GLU A 39 1.29 -11.84 11.05
C GLU A 39 1.15 -10.83 9.90
N ALA A 40 0.01 -10.13 9.83
CA ALA A 40 -0.21 -9.09 8.83
C ALA A 40 0.81 -7.95 8.95
N LEU A 41 1.07 -7.45 10.17
CA LEU A 41 2.06 -6.39 10.41
C LEU A 41 3.48 -6.83 10.04
N ALA A 42 3.82 -8.11 10.22
CA ALA A 42 5.14 -8.64 9.89
C ALA A 42 5.33 -8.86 8.37
N HIS A 43 4.30 -9.34 7.67
CA HIS A 43 4.43 -9.86 6.31
C HIS A 43 3.77 -9.03 5.21
N ASN A 44 2.99 -7.99 5.55
CA ASN A 44 2.30 -7.18 4.55
C ASN A 44 3.27 -6.37 3.67
N ARG A 45 3.21 -6.61 2.36
CA ARG A 45 4.08 -5.97 1.35
C ARG A 45 3.82 -4.48 1.20
N SER A 46 2.57 -4.03 1.33
CA SER A 46 2.24 -2.61 1.28
C SER A 46 2.88 -1.85 2.44
N LEU A 47 2.91 -2.46 3.63
CA LEU A 47 3.57 -1.88 4.80
C LEU A 47 5.10 -1.82 4.61
N GLN A 48 5.71 -2.86 4.03
CA GLN A 48 7.13 -2.86 3.65
C GLN A 48 7.45 -1.75 2.64
N ALA A 49 6.57 -1.53 1.66
CA ALA A 49 6.72 -0.44 0.69
C ALA A 49 6.63 0.94 1.37
N THR A 50 5.69 1.13 2.31
CA THR A 50 5.60 2.37 3.10
C THR A 50 6.85 2.59 3.95
N ALA A 51 7.40 1.53 4.55
CA ALA A 51 8.66 1.63 5.29
C ALA A 51 9.84 2.03 4.39
N ALA A 52 9.89 1.55 3.14
CA ALA A 52 10.93 1.93 2.18
C ALA A 52 10.86 3.43 1.81
N ARG A 53 9.66 4.03 1.78
CA ARG A 53 9.49 5.48 1.54
C ARG A 53 10.16 6.34 2.61
N ILE A 54 10.31 5.84 3.84
CA ILE A 54 11.08 6.55 4.88
C ILE A 54 12.56 6.67 4.48
N ALA A 55 13.14 5.61 3.91
CA ALA A 55 14.52 5.63 3.46
C ALA A 55 14.72 6.58 2.27
N GLU A 56 13.74 6.62 1.35
CA GLU A 56 13.70 7.57 0.23
C GLU A 56 13.63 9.01 0.74
N ALA A 57 12.68 9.34 1.62
CA ALA A 57 12.55 10.67 2.21
C ALA A 57 13.80 11.07 3.02
N ALA A 58 14.46 10.12 3.69
CA ALA A 58 15.71 10.38 4.39
C ALA A 58 16.86 10.68 3.42
N ALA A 59 16.91 10.03 2.25
CA ALA A 59 17.87 10.33 1.21
C ALA A 59 17.62 11.72 0.60
N GLU A 60 16.37 12.11 0.39
CA GLU A 60 16.00 13.44 -0.08
C GLU A 60 16.38 14.53 0.93
N ALA A 61 16.09 14.32 2.22
CA ALA A 61 16.52 15.24 3.28
C ALA A 61 18.05 15.41 3.31
N ARG A 62 18.82 14.33 3.09
CA ARG A 62 20.28 14.42 2.97
C ARG A 62 20.73 15.19 1.73
N ARG A 63 20.06 15.01 0.58
CA ARG A 63 20.34 15.78 -0.64
C ARG A 63 20.08 17.27 -0.43
N ALA A 64 18.92 17.61 0.12
CA ALA A 64 18.54 18.99 0.43
C ALA A 64 19.53 19.66 1.40
N ARG A 65 19.98 18.94 2.43
CA ARG A 65 21.04 19.40 3.32
C ARG A 65 22.38 19.56 2.61
N GLY A 66 22.74 18.63 1.73
CA GLY A 66 23.97 18.65 0.93
C GLY A 66 24.09 19.90 0.06
N ALA A 67 22.98 20.36 -0.52
CA ALA A 67 22.91 21.55 -1.35
C ALA A 67 23.30 22.86 -0.62
N ARG A 68 23.38 22.84 0.72
CA ARG A 68 23.82 23.99 1.54
C ARG A 68 25.34 24.11 1.64
N PHE A 69 26.08 23.11 1.20
CA PHE A 69 27.54 23.06 1.24
C PHE A 69 28.14 23.28 -0.15
N PRO A 70 29.43 23.65 -0.24
CA PRO A 70 30.13 23.72 -1.52
C PRO A 70 30.13 22.36 -2.23
N GLU A 71 29.86 22.38 -3.53
CA GLU A 71 30.02 21.23 -4.42
C GLU A 71 31.41 21.27 -5.05
N LEU A 72 32.06 20.11 -5.09
CA LEU A 72 33.38 19.91 -5.67
C LEU A 72 33.24 18.95 -6.85
N ALA A 73 33.58 19.42 -8.05
CA ALA A 73 33.59 18.61 -9.26
C ALA A 73 35.01 18.53 -9.82
N ALA A 74 35.46 17.32 -10.17
CA ALA A 74 36.74 17.12 -10.84
C ALA A 74 36.48 16.56 -12.24
N GLY A 75 37.12 17.15 -13.24
CA GLY A 75 36.94 16.78 -14.64
C GLY A 75 38.27 16.49 -15.32
N ALA A 76 38.25 15.56 -16.29
CA ALA A 76 39.34 15.38 -17.23
C ALA A 76 38.76 15.35 -18.64
N THR A 77 39.37 16.10 -19.56
CA THR A 77 38.92 16.23 -20.94
C THR A 77 40.06 15.96 -21.90
N GLY A 78 39.72 15.39 -23.06
CA GLY A 78 40.64 15.13 -24.16
C GLY A 78 39.93 15.41 -25.47
N THR A 79 40.32 16.48 -26.15
CA THR A 79 39.70 16.93 -27.39
C THR A 79 40.72 16.85 -28.52
N ARG A 80 40.38 16.13 -29.59
CA ARG A 80 41.16 16.09 -30.83
C ARG A 80 40.37 16.78 -31.93
N GLN A 81 40.95 17.83 -32.51
CA GLN A 81 40.33 18.59 -33.57
C GLN A 81 41.23 18.64 -34.79
N ARG A 82 40.73 18.16 -35.93
CA ARG A 82 41.37 18.36 -37.23
C ARG A 82 40.72 19.56 -37.91
N ARG A 83 41.49 20.61 -38.15
CA ARG A 83 41.05 21.80 -38.87
C ARG A 83 41.56 21.75 -40.30
N ASN A 84 40.62 21.77 -41.24
CA ASN A 84 40.88 21.77 -42.67
C ASN A 84 40.84 23.20 -43.20
N PHE A 85 41.87 23.59 -43.96
CA PHE A 85 42.01 24.90 -44.59
C PHE A 85 41.75 24.74 -46.09
N VAL A 86 40.48 24.79 -46.46
CA VAL A 86 40.02 24.66 -47.85
C VAL A 86 40.40 25.95 -48.61
N GLY A 87 40.98 25.82 -49.81
CA GLY A 87 41.38 26.94 -50.68
C GLY A 87 42.85 27.37 -50.62
N PHE A 88 43.64 26.86 -49.67
CA PHE A 88 45.06 27.20 -49.50
C PHE A 88 46.05 26.08 -49.90
N GLY A 89 45.54 24.97 -50.44
CA GLY A 89 46.35 23.77 -50.72
C GLY A 89 47.45 23.97 -51.76
N ASP A 90 47.19 24.72 -52.84
CA ASP A 90 48.15 24.93 -53.92
C ASP A 90 49.24 25.96 -53.57
N VAL A 91 48.97 26.90 -52.66
CA VAL A 91 49.91 27.97 -52.27
C VAL A 91 51.01 27.46 -51.32
N PHE A 92 50.71 26.43 -50.52
CA PHE A 92 51.61 25.93 -49.48
C PHE A 92 52.00 24.44 -49.64
N GLY A 93 51.85 23.88 -50.84
CA GLY A 93 52.46 22.59 -51.20
C GLY A 93 51.66 21.33 -50.85
N ALA A 94 50.33 21.40 -50.69
CA ALA A 94 49.49 20.21 -50.47
C ALA A 94 49.10 19.46 -51.77
N GLY A 95 49.53 19.93 -52.94
CA GLY A 95 49.26 19.33 -54.26
C GLY A 95 47.87 19.68 -54.82
N ARG A 96 47.70 19.61 -56.15
CA ARG A 96 46.43 19.95 -56.85
C ARG A 96 45.26 19.14 -56.29
N GLY A 97 44.31 19.83 -55.65
CA GLY A 97 43.12 19.24 -55.03
C GLY A 97 43.29 18.80 -53.56
N GLY A 98 44.49 18.97 -52.99
CA GLY A 98 44.77 18.67 -51.57
C GLY A 98 44.23 19.74 -50.62
N VAL A 99 43.62 19.33 -49.51
CA VAL A 99 43.19 20.24 -48.43
C VAL A 99 44.24 20.23 -47.33
N LEU A 100 44.86 21.38 -47.08
CA LEU A 100 45.80 21.54 -45.97
C LEU A 100 45.04 21.31 -44.67
N SER A 101 45.53 20.44 -43.80
CA SER A 101 44.87 20.16 -42.54
C SER A 101 45.86 20.12 -41.40
N THR A 102 45.49 20.66 -40.26
CA THR A 102 46.30 20.56 -39.05
C THR A 102 45.47 19.89 -37.96
N THR A 103 46.12 19.03 -37.17
CA THR A 103 45.47 18.29 -36.10
C THR A 103 45.97 18.81 -34.77
N PHE A 104 45.05 19.22 -33.91
CA PHE A 104 45.31 19.65 -32.55
C PHE A 104 44.78 18.60 -31.57
N ASN A 105 45.57 18.31 -30.54
CA ASN A 105 45.12 17.55 -29.39
C ASN A 105 45.21 18.48 -28.18
N GLN A 106 44.14 18.57 -27.40
CA GLN A 106 44.06 19.34 -26.17
C GLN A 106 43.60 18.41 -25.06
N PHE A 107 44.35 18.38 -23.97
CA PHE A 107 43.99 17.65 -22.77
C PHE A 107 43.85 18.66 -21.63
N GLY A 108 42.89 18.45 -20.75
CA GLY A 108 42.64 19.34 -19.62
C GLY A 108 42.21 18.55 -18.39
N VAL A 109 42.61 19.03 -17.21
CA VAL A 109 42.09 18.57 -15.92
C VAL A 109 41.58 19.81 -15.20
N SER A 110 40.39 19.72 -14.60
CA SER A 110 39.79 20.80 -13.81
C SER A 110 39.37 20.30 -12.43
N LEU A 111 39.40 21.23 -11.47
CA LEU A 111 38.77 21.09 -10.17
C LEU A 111 37.93 22.36 -9.98
N ASP A 112 36.62 22.18 -9.98
CA ASP A 112 35.62 23.24 -9.94
C ASP A 112 34.93 23.22 -8.57
N VAL A 113 34.86 24.39 -7.92
CA VAL A 113 34.15 24.58 -6.65
C VAL A 113 32.97 25.52 -6.90
N SER A 114 31.75 25.06 -6.65
CA SER A 114 30.53 25.88 -6.73
C SER A 114 29.87 25.95 -5.36
N TRP A 115 29.43 27.14 -4.96
CA TRP A 115 28.72 27.32 -3.69
C TRP A 115 27.74 28.48 -3.78
N GLU A 116 26.50 28.23 -3.34
CA GLU A 116 25.46 29.26 -3.21
C GLU A 116 25.36 29.70 -1.75
N LEU A 117 25.62 30.99 -1.51
CA LEU A 117 25.39 31.60 -0.20
C LEU A 117 23.90 31.85 0.03
N ASP A 118 23.34 31.23 1.06
CA ASP A 118 21.92 31.30 1.37
C ASP A 118 21.52 32.57 2.15
N LEU A 119 21.60 33.73 1.49
CA LEU A 119 21.31 35.03 2.12
C LEU A 119 19.84 35.20 2.52
N TRP A 120 18.94 34.56 1.79
CA TRP A 120 17.48 34.71 1.94
C TRP A 120 16.81 33.49 2.60
N GLY A 121 17.59 32.46 2.96
CA GLY A 121 17.09 31.25 3.61
C GLY A 121 16.34 30.28 2.68
N ARG A 122 16.50 30.40 1.36
CA ARG A 122 15.86 29.53 0.36
C ARG A 122 16.33 28.08 0.53
N LEU A 123 17.64 27.86 0.68
CA LEU A 123 18.20 26.51 0.85
C LEU A 123 17.89 25.94 2.24
N ALA A 124 17.95 26.77 3.28
CA ALA A 124 17.54 26.40 4.63
C ALA A 124 16.05 26.07 4.74
N ALA A 125 15.18 26.75 3.99
CA ALA A 125 13.76 26.41 3.91
C ALA A 125 13.53 25.08 3.19
N ALA A 126 14.23 24.81 2.09
CA ALA A 126 14.16 23.54 1.37
C ALA A 126 14.64 22.35 2.23
N ASP A 127 15.74 22.52 2.96
CA ASP A 127 16.25 21.53 3.93
C ASP A 127 15.23 21.23 5.03
N ARG A 128 14.62 22.27 5.63
CA ARG A 128 13.55 22.10 6.62
C ARG A 128 12.32 21.40 6.04
N ALA A 129 11.92 21.73 4.81
CA ALA A 129 10.80 21.09 4.13
C ALA A 129 11.05 19.59 3.94
N ALA A 130 12.23 19.20 3.44
CA ALA A 130 12.58 17.80 3.26
C ALA A 130 12.63 17.00 4.59
N HIS A 131 13.06 17.63 5.69
CA HIS A 131 12.98 17.01 7.02
C HIS A 131 11.54 16.88 7.55
N ALA A 132 10.67 17.83 7.21
CA ALA A 132 9.24 17.73 7.51
C ALA A 132 8.58 16.60 6.71
N GLU A 133 8.93 16.42 5.44
CA GLU A 133 8.50 15.30 4.61
C GLU A 133 8.98 13.95 5.16
N LEU A 134 10.23 13.85 5.63
CA LEU A 134 10.70 12.65 6.34
C LEU A 134 9.89 12.36 7.60
N SER A 135 9.52 13.40 8.35
CA SER A 135 8.67 13.25 9.54
C SER A 135 7.25 12.80 9.17
N ALA A 136 6.70 13.34 8.08
CA ALA A 136 5.42 12.91 7.53
C ALA A 136 5.46 11.44 7.08
N ALA A 137 6.51 11.00 6.38
CA ALA A 137 6.67 9.61 5.96
C ALA A 137 6.69 8.62 7.15
N ARG A 138 7.24 9.03 8.31
CA ARG A 138 7.18 8.23 9.55
C ARG A 138 5.75 8.15 10.09
N ALA A 139 5.04 9.27 10.13
CA ALA A 139 3.64 9.30 10.57
C ALA A 139 2.73 8.49 9.63
N GLU A 140 3.00 8.50 8.33
CA GLU A 140 2.31 7.66 7.35
C GLU A 140 2.52 6.16 7.60
N LEU A 141 3.73 5.75 8.01
CA LEU A 141 3.96 4.35 8.38
C LEU A 141 3.13 3.94 9.60
N ASP A 142 3.06 4.79 10.63
CA ASP A 142 2.26 4.50 11.81
C ASP A 142 0.75 4.50 11.50
N ALA A 143 0.29 5.41 10.65
CA ALA A 143 -1.08 5.40 10.13
C ALA A 143 -1.38 4.14 9.30
N ALA A 144 -0.42 3.69 8.48
CA ALA A 144 -0.55 2.46 7.70
C ALA A 144 -0.63 1.21 8.60
N ARG A 145 0.16 1.14 9.67
CA ARG A 145 0.07 0.06 10.68
C ARG A 145 -1.30 0.03 11.33
N LEU A 146 -1.79 1.18 11.77
CA LEU A 146 -3.11 1.29 12.40
C LEU A 146 -4.23 0.88 11.43
N SER A 147 -4.17 1.36 10.18
CA SER A 147 -5.12 1.02 9.13
C SER A 147 -5.12 -0.47 8.83
N LEU A 148 -3.94 -1.08 8.69
CA LEU A 148 -3.80 -2.51 8.44
C LEU A 148 -4.40 -3.34 9.58
N ALA A 149 -4.05 -3.03 10.84
CA ALA A 149 -4.64 -3.70 12.00
C ALA A 149 -6.17 -3.59 12.02
N GLY A 150 -6.71 -2.41 11.70
CA GLY A 150 -8.16 -2.20 11.60
C GLY A 150 -8.82 -2.96 10.45
N GLN A 151 -8.17 -3.06 9.30
CA GLN A 151 -8.65 -3.84 8.16
C GLN A 151 -8.64 -5.35 8.46
N THR A 152 -7.55 -5.85 9.04
CA THR A 152 -7.43 -7.26 9.46
C THR A 152 -8.50 -7.61 10.50
N ALA A 153 -8.75 -6.73 11.48
CA ALA A 153 -9.81 -6.95 12.46
C ALA A 153 -11.21 -7.00 11.84
N LYS A 154 -11.52 -6.09 10.90
CA LYS A 154 -12.80 -6.11 10.17
C LYS A 154 -12.97 -7.39 9.34
N ALA A 155 -11.93 -7.79 8.62
CA ALA A 155 -11.97 -9.01 7.82
C ALA A 155 -12.12 -10.27 8.70
N TRP A 156 -11.46 -10.30 9.87
CA TRP A 156 -11.62 -11.37 10.84
C TRP A 156 -13.06 -11.46 11.36
N LEU A 157 -13.65 -10.34 11.77
CA LEU A 157 -15.05 -10.30 12.21
C LEU A 157 -16.01 -10.74 11.11
N ALA A 158 -15.78 -10.34 9.85
CA ALA A 158 -16.57 -10.79 8.72
C ALA A 158 -16.46 -12.31 8.47
N ALA A 159 -15.27 -12.89 8.68
CA ALA A 159 -15.07 -14.34 8.57
C ALA A 159 -15.77 -15.11 9.70
N VAL A 160 -15.74 -14.57 10.93
CA VAL A 160 -16.50 -15.13 12.06
C VAL A 160 -18.00 -15.07 11.77
N GLU A 161 -18.53 -13.92 11.36
CA GLU A 161 -19.93 -13.75 11.00
C GLU A 161 -20.36 -14.73 9.90
N ALA A 162 -19.57 -14.86 8.83
CA ALA A 162 -19.87 -15.77 7.73
C ALA A 162 -19.88 -17.24 8.17
N SER A 163 -19.01 -17.62 9.11
CA SER A 163 -18.96 -18.96 9.70
C SER A 163 -20.20 -19.26 10.54
N GLU A 164 -20.64 -18.30 11.36
CA GLU A 164 -21.88 -18.43 12.15
C GLU A 164 -23.12 -18.50 11.27
N GLN A 165 -23.18 -17.72 10.19
CA GLN A 165 -24.26 -17.78 9.20
C GLN A 165 -24.31 -19.13 8.47
N LEU A 166 -23.14 -19.73 8.19
CA LEU A 166 -23.06 -21.07 7.63
C LEU A 166 -23.60 -22.11 8.62
N ALA A 167 -23.14 -22.08 9.88
CA ALA A 167 -23.62 -22.99 10.92
C ALA A 167 -25.15 -22.89 11.12
N LEU A 168 -25.71 -21.68 11.10
CA LEU A 168 -27.15 -21.46 11.18
C LEU A 168 -27.89 -22.03 9.96
N ALA A 169 -27.33 -21.90 8.76
CA ALA A 169 -27.92 -22.48 7.55
C ALA A 169 -27.91 -24.02 7.58
N GLU A 170 -26.84 -24.63 8.11
CA GLU A 170 -26.76 -26.09 8.31
C GLU A 170 -27.85 -26.59 9.26
N GLN A 171 -28.05 -25.90 10.40
CA GLN A 171 -29.13 -26.21 11.35
C GLN A 171 -30.51 -26.03 10.70
N THR A 172 -30.67 -25.00 9.88
CA THR A 172 -31.93 -24.74 9.16
C THR A 172 -32.25 -25.87 8.19
N VAL A 173 -31.28 -26.34 7.41
CA VAL A 173 -31.46 -27.50 6.51
C VAL A 173 -31.85 -28.75 7.30
N ALA A 174 -31.19 -29.04 8.43
CA ALA A 174 -31.51 -30.20 9.26
C ALA A 174 -32.96 -30.15 9.79
N ASN A 175 -33.45 -28.97 10.19
CA ASN A 175 -34.82 -28.77 10.66
C ASN A 175 -35.86 -28.96 9.53
N TYR A 176 -35.60 -28.42 8.34
CA TYR A 176 -36.48 -28.61 7.18
C TYR A 176 -36.48 -30.06 6.68
N GLU A 177 -35.34 -30.76 6.78
CA GLU A 177 -35.25 -32.17 6.41
C GLU A 177 -36.11 -33.04 7.33
N ALA A 178 -35.98 -32.87 8.64
CA ALA A 178 -36.83 -33.56 9.61
C ALA A 178 -38.33 -33.23 9.42
N THR A 179 -38.65 -31.98 9.06
CA THR A 179 -40.03 -31.55 8.80
C THR A 179 -40.59 -32.21 7.55
N ALA A 180 -39.83 -32.19 6.44
CA ALA A 180 -40.23 -32.82 5.18
C ALA A 180 -40.43 -34.34 5.35
N GLU A 181 -39.59 -35.00 6.13
CA GLU A 181 -39.72 -36.43 6.45
C GLU A 181 -41.00 -36.72 7.26
N ARG A 182 -41.28 -35.92 8.30
CA ARG A 182 -42.50 -36.06 9.10
C ARG A 182 -43.76 -35.82 8.29
N VAL A 183 -43.78 -34.80 7.43
CA VAL A 183 -44.92 -34.51 6.55
C VAL A 183 -45.14 -35.64 5.55
N ALA A 184 -44.06 -36.19 4.97
CA ALA A 184 -44.14 -37.33 4.06
C ALA A 184 -44.64 -38.62 4.76
N GLU A 185 -44.24 -38.87 6.01
CA GLU A 185 -44.74 -40.00 6.81
C GLU A 185 -46.24 -39.86 7.11
N ARG A 186 -46.70 -38.67 7.51
CA ARG A 186 -48.14 -38.40 7.75
C ARG A 186 -48.97 -38.68 6.50
N TYR A 187 -48.52 -38.18 5.34
CA TYR A 187 -49.19 -38.43 4.07
C TYR A 187 -49.25 -39.93 3.73
N ARG A 188 -48.16 -40.69 3.93
CA ARG A 188 -48.14 -42.15 3.74
C ARG A 188 -49.13 -42.91 4.63
N ARG A 189 -49.46 -42.35 5.81
CA ARG A 189 -50.49 -42.87 6.72
C ARG A 189 -51.91 -42.37 6.40
N GLY A 190 -52.10 -41.66 5.29
CA GLY A 190 -53.39 -41.09 4.90
C GLY A 190 -53.79 -39.81 5.65
N ILE A 191 -52.84 -39.17 6.36
CA ILE A 191 -53.07 -37.96 7.14
C ILE A 191 -52.38 -36.78 6.44
N GLY A 192 -53.15 -35.83 5.92
CA GLY A 192 -52.62 -34.63 5.23
C GLY A 192 -52.66 -34.74 3.70
N SER A 193 -52.15 -33.72 3.01
CA SER A 193 -52.31 -33.58 1.56
C SER A 193 -50.98 -33.76 0.78
N PRO A 194 -51.04 -34.15 -0.51
CA PRO A 194 -49.88 -34.13 -1.39
C PRO A 194 -49.28 -32.72 -1.57
N ALA A 195 -50.10 -31.68 -1.40
CA ALA A 195 -49.66 -30.29 -1.48
C ALA A 195 -48.71 -29.95 -0.32
N ASP A 196 -48.99 -30.43 0.90
CA ASP A 196 -48.13 -30.23 2.08
C ASP A 196 -46.75 -30.88 1.88
N VAL A 197 -46.70 -32.09 1.30
CA VAL A 197 -45.44 -32.77 0.97
C VAL A 197 -44.64 -31.99 -0.05
N ARG A 198 -45.30 -31.44 -1.08
CA ARG A 198 -44.64 -30.62 -2.10
C ARG A 198 -44.10 -29.31 -1.51
N LEU A 199 -44.88 -28.66 -0.64
CA LEU A 199 -44.45 -27.44 0.05
C LEU A 199 -43.22 -27.70 0.93
N ALA A 200 -43.26 -28.71 1.80
CA ALA A 200 -42.13 -29.03 2.68
C ALA A 200 -40.86 -29.41 1.91
N ARG A 201 -40.99 -30.10 0.75
CA ARG A 201 -39.85 -30.38 -0.14
C ARG A 201 -39.31 -29.12 -0.82
N ALA A 202 -40.17 -28.18 -1.19
CA ALA A 202 -39.77 -26.91 -1.78
C ALA A 202 -38.99 -26.06 -0.76
N GLU A 203 -39.49 -25.95 0.47
CA GLU A 203 -38.82 -25.25 1.56
C GLU A 203 -37.45 -25.86 1.90
N LEU A 204 -37.34 -27.20 1.93
CA LEU A 204 -36.05 -27.89 2.09
C LEU A 204 -35.08 -27.57 0.95
N ALA A 205 -35.57 -27.55 -0.30
CA ALA A 205 -34.74 -27.21 -1.45
C ALA A 205 -34.23 -25.77 -1.39
N GLU A 206 -35.08 -24.82 -0.94
CA GLU A 206 -34.70 -23.43 -0.72
C GLU A 206 -33.65 -23.29 0.39
N ALA A 207 -33.84 -23.98 1.52
CA ALA A 207 -32.87 -24.00 2.61
C ALA A 207 -31.50 -24.55 2.16
N ARG A 208 -31.49 -25.62 1.35
CA ARG A 208 -30.26 -26.19 0.77
C ARG A 208 -29.57 -25.21 -0.19
N ALA A 209 -30.33 -24.48 -1.01
CA ALA A 209 -29.77 -23.45 -1.88
C ALA A 209 -29.12 -22.31 -1.07
N LEU A 210 -29.76 -21.88 0.02
CA LEU A 210 -29.20 -20.88 0.94
C LEU A 210 -27.92 -21.37 1.62
N LEU A 211 -27.88 -22.64 2.05
CA LEU A 211 -26.68 -23.26 2.64
C LEU A 211 -25.48 -23.15 1.69
N GLU A 212 -25.65 -23.51 0.41
CA GLU A 212 -24.55 -23.42 -0.56
C GLU A 212 -24.14 -21.97 -0.86
N LEU A 213 -25.05 -21.00 -0.75
CA LEU A 213 -24.69 -19.58 -0.79
C LEU A 213 -23.84 -19.18 0.43
N ARG A 214 -24.26 -19.57 1.65
CA ARG A 214 -23.52 -19.25 2.88
C ARG A 214 -22.15 -19.91 2.90
N ARG A 215 -22.02 -21.14 2.41
CA ARG A 215 -20.73 -21.83 2.26
C ARG A 215 -19.76 -21.03 1.40
N ARG A 216 -20.21 -20.58 0.22
CA ARG A 216 -19.39 -19.72 -0.66
C ARG A 216 -19.00 -18.39 -0.02
N GLN A 217 -19.88 -17.80 0.77
CA GLN A 217 -19.59 -16.56 1.51
C GLN A 217 -18.53 -16.78 2.59
N ALA A 218 -18.63 -17.86 3.36
CA ALA A 218 -17.64 -18.24 4.38
C ALA A 218 -16.27 -18.51 3.75
N ASP A 219 -16.22 -19.27 2.65
CA ASP A 219 -14.98 -19.53 1.90
C ASP A 219 -14.38 -18.23 1.31
N GLY A 220 -15.23 -17.30 0.89
CA GLY A 220 -14.81 -15.98 0.40
C GLY A 220 -14.19 -15.14 1.51
N ALA A 221 -14.84 -15.05 2.66
CA ALA A 221 -14.37 -14.28 3.81
C ALA A 221 -13.06 -14.83 4.38
N ARG A 222 -12.90 -16.16 4.43
CA ARG A 222 -11.65 -16.80 4.87
C ARG A 222 -10.47 -16.47 3.96
N ARG A 223 -10.67 -16.51 2.64
CA ARG A 223 -9.63 -16.16 1.65
C ARG A 223 -9.18 -14.70 1.69
N GLN A 224 -9.98 -13.79 2.25
CA GLN A 224 -9.55 -12.41 2.45
C GLN A 224 -8.51 -12.24 3.57
N LEU A 225 -8.34 -13.27 4.41
CA LEU A 225 -7.38 -13.30 5.51
C LEU A 225 -6.09 -14.06 5.19
N GLU A 226 -6.08 -14.81 4.08
CA GLU A 226 -4.92 -15.52 3.52
C GLU A 226 -4.07 -14.57 2.67
#